data_AF-A0A373PTX4-F1
#
_entry.id   AF-A0A373PTX4-F1
#
_cell.length_a   1.000
_cell.length_b   1.000
_cell.length_c   1.000
_cell.angle_alpha   90.00
_cell.angle_beta   90.00
_cell.angle_gamma   90.00
#
_symmetry.space_group_name_H-M   'P 1'
#
loop_
_entity.id
_entity.type
_entity.pdbx_description
1 polymer ?
#
loop_
_entity_poly.entity_id
_entity_poly.type
_entity_poly.pdbx_seq_one_letter_code
_entity_poly.pdbx_strand_id
1 'polypeptide(L)'
;MRKPKIENKYNIRPEDLNKAEVIDRDRITRAPFWRNDLIKAWCLSGTTAKNASDNCIAGEYWICFYDVDAPTAKAGKVTSECSSYGGECTYKFKDFYKMKDIDNDTDLRLQELFLEQINWLIDSRIIKITKKVAVR
;
A
#
# COMPACT_ATOMS: atom_id res chain seq x y z
N MET A 1 17.18 -1.30 15.75
CA MET A 1 16.75 -1.03 14.36
C MET A 1 17.23 0.34 13.93
N ARG A 2 17.54 0.53 12.65
CA ARG A 2 17.94 1.84 12.09
C ARG A 2 16.76 2.81 12.01
N LYS A 3 17.04 4.10 11.80
CA LYS A 3 16.01 5.10 11.50
C LYS A 3 15.35 4.82 10.12
N PRO A 4 14.04 5.09 9.95
CA PRO A 4 13.40 5.08 8.65
C PRO A 4 14.01 6.12 7.69
N LYS A 5 14.04 5.80 6.41
CA LYS A 5 14.55 6.64 5.31
C LYS A 5 13.44 7.41 4.59
N ILE A 6 12.23 6.87 4.59
CA ILE A 6 11.09 7.48 3.92
C ILE A 6 10.28 8.28 4.93
N GLU A 7 9.96 9.52 4.58
CA GLU A 7 9.16 10.40 5.42
C GLU A 7 7.66 10.19 5.15
N ASN A 8 6.87 10.21 6.22
CA ASN A 8 5.41 10.27 6.11
C ASN A 8 4.95 11.71 5.84
N LYS A 9 5.19 12.19 4.61
CA LYS A 9 4.97 13.58 4.18
C LYS A 9 3.56 14.11 4.51
N TYR A 10 2.56 13.24 4.45
CA TYR A 10 1.15 13.57 4.64
C TYR A 10 0.61 13.15 6.02
N ASN A 11 1.50 12.67 6.90
CA ASN A 11 1.18 12.18 8.24
C ASN A 11 0.10 11.07 8.25
N ILE A 12 -0.10 10.34 7.15
CA ILE A 12 -1.20 9.39 6.96
C ILE A 12 -0.99 8.09 7.74
N ARG A 13 -2.06 7.35 7.99
CA ARG A 13 -2.00 5.97 8.45
C ARG A 13 -2.29 5.02 7.28
N PRO A 14 -1.80 3.77 7.32
CA PRO A 14 -2.12 2.75 6.31
C PRO A 14 -3.62 2.65 6.01
N GLU A 15 -4.46 2.67 7.04
CA GLU A 15 -5.92 2.58 6.88
C GLU A 15 -6.58 3.79 6.20
N ASP A 16 -5.91 4.95 6.17
CA ASP A 16 -6.43 6.14 5.51
C ASP A 16 -6.49 5.93 3.98
N LEU A 17 -5.70 5.00 3.43
CA LEU A 17 -5.75 4.61 2.02
C LEU A 17 -7.11 4.01 1.63
N ASN A 18 -7.83 3.37 2.57
CA ASN A 18 -9.17 2.85 2.29
C ASN A 18 -10.22 3.96 2.03
N LYS A 19 -9.87 5.21 2.34
CA LYS A 19 -10.67 6.41 2.07
C LYS A 19 -10.14 7.19 0.87
N ALA A 20 -9.17 6.63 0.14
CA ALA A 20 -8.60 7.28 -1.02
C ALA A 20 -9.62 7.31 -2.16
N GLU A 21 -9.70 8.46 -2.81
CA GLU A 21 -10.39 8.65 -4.07
C GLU A 21 -9.38 8.53 -5.20
N VAL A 22 -9.69 7.74 -6.24
CA VAL A 22 -8.86 7.65 -7.44
C VAL A 22 -9.22 8.82 -8.36
N ILE A 23 -8.29 9.76 -8.51
CA ILE A 23 -8.48 10.97 -9.33
C ILE A 23 -8.13 10.69 -10.79
N ASP A 24 -7.12 9.87 -11.05
CA ASP A 24 -6.64 9.54 -12.39
C ASP A 24 -6.80 8.03 -12.66
N ARG A 25 -7.99 7.66 -13.16
CA ARG A 25 -8.34 6.27 -13.50
C ARG A 25 -7.60 5.78 -14.74
N ASP A 26 -7.24 6.66 -15.67
CA ASP A 26 -6.48 6.25 -16.85
C ASP A 26 -5.04 5.89 -16.48
N ARG A 27 -4.43 6.63 -15.55
CA ARG A 27 -3.06 6.37 -15.10
C ARG A 27 -2.89 5.00 -14.45
N ILE A 28 -3.89 4.50 -13.73
CA ILE A 28 -3.83 3.17 -13.08
C ILE A 28 -3.93 2.00 -14.07
N THR A 29 -4.23 2.25 -15.35
CA THR A 29 -4.27 1.22 -16.40
C THR A 29 -2.92 0.98 -17.09
N ARG A 30 -1.86 1.67 -16.65
CA ARG A 30 -0.53 1.68 -17.26
C ARG A 30 0.54 1.26 -16.27
N ALA A 31 1.70 0.82 -16.72
CA ALA A 31 2.82 0.49 -15.83
C ALA A 31 3.12 1.62 -14.80
N PRO A 32 3.49 1.30 -13.55
CA PRO A 32 3.79 -0.04 -13.02
C PRO A 32 2.55 -0.83 -12.54
N PHE A 33 1.34 -0.32 -12.76
CA PHE A 33 0.12 -1.04 -12.39
C PHE A 33 -0.10 -2.24 -13.31
N TRP A 34 -0.71 -3.28 -12.76
CA TRP A 34 -1.05 -4.50 -13.49
C TRP A 34 -2.50 -4.88 -13.22
N ARG A 35 -3.13 -5.55 -14.19
CA ARG A 35 -4.54 -5.91 -14.12
C ARG A 35 -4.72 -7.24 -13.39
N ASN A 36 -5.60 -7.27 -12.38
CA ASN A 36 -6.07 -8.51 -11.78
C ASN A 36 -7.54 -8.74 -12.15
N ASP A 37 -7.78 -9.61 -13.12
CA ASP A 37 -9.12 -9.88 -13.64
C ASP A 37 -10.00 -10.72 -12.71
N LEU A 38 -9.40 -11.46 -11.77
CA LEU A 38 -10.12 -12.27 -10.80
C LEU A 38 -10.87 -11.38 -9.80
N ILE A 39 -10.19 -10.36 -9.27
CA ILE A 39 -10.79 -9.44 -8.29
C ILE A 39 -11.34 -8.15 -8.90
N LYS A 40 -11.25 -8.00 -10.23
CA LYS A 40 -11.66 -6.80 -10.98
C LYS A 40 -11.04 -5.52 -10.40
N ALA A 41 -9.71 -5.51 -10.37
CA ALA A 41 -8.95 -4.36 -9.88
C ALA A 41 -7.67 -4.16 -10.69
N TRP A 42 -7.20 -2.92 -10.72
CA TRP A 42 -5.80 -2.62 -11.04
C TRP A 42 -4.98 -2.68 -9.75
N CYS A 43 -3.79 -3.25 -9.81
CA CYS A 43 -2.96 -3.50 -8.65
C CYS A 43 -1.59 -2.85 -8.81
N LEU A 44 -1.06 -2.34 -7.71
CA LEU A 44 0.34 -1.96 -7.54
C LEU A 44 0.91 -2.80 -6.41
N SER A 45 2.01 -3.49 -6.66
CA SER A 45 2.66 -4.33 -5.66
C SER A 45 4.16 -4.08 -5.63
N GLY A 46 4.79 -4.50 -4.53
CA GLY A 46 6.22 -4.44 -4.35
C GLY A 46 6.65 -5.35 -3.22
N THR A 47 7.94 -5.67 -3.17
CA THR A 47 8.51 -6.65 -2.25
C THR A 47 9.85 -6.17 -1.71
N THR A 48 10.20 -6.58 -0.49
CA THR A 48 11.53 -6.37 0.09
C THR A 48 12.56 -7.40 -0.40
N ALA A 49 12.15 -8.39 -1.21
CA ALA A 49 13.05 -9.39 -1.77
C ALA A 49 14.14 -8.71 -2.62
N LYS A 50 15.41 -9.10 -2.43
CA LYS A 50 16.50 -8.57 -3.27
C LYS A 50 16.72 -9.40 -4.52
N ASN A 51 16.30 -10.66 -4.48
CA ASN A 51 16.48 -11.66 -5.52
C ASN A 51 15.38 -12.73 -5.37
N ALA A 52 15.29 -13.64 -6.33
CA ALA A 52 14.25 -14.68 -6.34
C ALA A 52 14.34 -15.63 -5.14
N SER A 53 15.53 -15.90 -4.59
CA SER A 53 15.70 -16.77 -3.43
C SER A 53 15.20 -16.15 -2.11
N ASP A 54 15.09 -14.82 -2.03
CA ASP A 54 14.63 -14.12 -0.83
C ASP A 54 13.08 -14.05 -0.73
N ASN A 55 12.35 -14.46 -1.77
CA ASN A 55 10.89 -14.32 -1.83
C ASN A 55 10.17 -15.00 -0.67
N CYS A 56 10.68 -16.13 -0.18
CA CYS A 56 10.06 -16.89 0.90
C CYS A 56 10.16 -16.21 2.28
N ILE A 57 10.97 -15.16 2.44
CA ILE A 57 11.12 -14.40 3.70
C ILE A 57 10.85 -12.90 3.53
N ALA A 58 10.51 -12.48 2.31
CA ALA A 58 10.28 -11.08 2.00
C ALA A 58 8.91 -10.61 2.52
N GLY A 59 8.87 -9.34 2.90
CA GLY A 59 7.63 -8.60 3.07
C GLY A 59 7.18 -8.06 1.72
N GLU A 60 5.88 -7.96 1.52
CA GLU A 60 5.27 -7.50 0.27
C GLU A 60 4.01 -6.70 0.58
N TYR A 61 3.69 -5.75 -0.31
CA TYR A 61 2.46 -4.97 -0.24
C TYR A 61 1.69 -5.10 -1.55
N TRP A 62 0.38 -4.99 -1.44
CA TRP A 62 -0.53 -4.87 -2.56
C TRP A 62 -1.44 -3.66 -2.30
N ILE A 63 -1.58 -2.80 -3.31
CA ILE A 63 -2.56 -1.73 -3.36
C ILE A 63 -3.48 -2.01 -4.53
N CYS A 64 -4.76 -2.26 -4.25
CA CYS A 64 -5.77 -2.62 -5.23
C CYS A 64 -6.75 -1.47 -5.42
N PHE A 65 -6.92 -1.05 -6.67
CA PHE A 65 -7.86 -0.05 -7.14
C PHE A 65 -9.01 -0.78 -7.83
N TYR A 66 -10.07 -1.05 -7.09
CA TYR A 66 -11.20 -1.83 -7.61
C TYR A 66 -11.98 -1.04 -8.66
N ASP A 67 -12.45 -1.76 -9.66
CA ASP A 67 -13.42 -1.23 -10.62
C ASP A 67 -14.72 -0.88 -9.90
N VAL A 68 -15.46 0.07 -10.45
CA VAL A 68 -16.74 0.54 -9.86
C VAL A 68 -17.82 -0.53 -9.86
N ASP A 69 -17.70 -1.51 -10.74
CA ASP A 69 -18.62 -2.64 -10.97
C ASP A 69 -18.02 -3.98 -10.51
N ALA A 70 -16.91 -3.96 -9.78
CA ALA A 70 -16.31 -5.18 -9.24
C ALA A 70 -17.35 -5.96 -8.40
N PRO A 71 -17.46 -7.29 -8.54
CA PRO A 71 -18.49 -8.09 -7.87
C PRO A 71 -18.15 -8.36 -6.38
N THR A 72 -17.76 -7.31 -5.65
CA THR A 72 -17.32 -7.40 -4.26
C THR A 72 -17.77 -6.15 -3.49
N ALA A 73 -17.81 -6.23 -2.16
CA ALA A 73 -18.04 -5.06 -1.29
C ALA A 73 -16.94 -3.98 -1.38
N LYS A 74 -15.87 -4.24 -2.16
CA LYS A 74 -14.75 -3.33 -2.41
C LYS A 74 -14.92 -2.54 -3.72
N ALA A 75 -16.01 -2.72 -4.46
CA ALA A 75 -16.29 -1.99 -5.70
C ALA A 75 -16.04 -0.48 -5.56
N GLY A 76 -15.26 0.08 -6.48
CA GLY A 76 -14.87 1.50 -6.51
C GLY A 76 -13.88 1.94 -5.43
N LYS A 77 -13.48 1.07 -4.49
CA LYS A 77 -12.59 1.41 -3.37
C LYS A 77 -11.13 1.16 -3.70
N VAL A 78 -10.25 1.84 -2.96
CA VAL A 78 -8.83 1.49 -2.85
C VAL A 78 -8.65 0.67 -1.58
N THR A 79 -7.91 -0.43 -1.65
CA THR A 79 -7.53 -1.20 -0.46
C THR A 79 -6.07 -1.55 -0.51
N SER A 80 -5.46 -1.79 0.65
CA SER A 80 -4.11 -2.35 0.72
C SER A 80 -4.02 -3.55 1.65
N GLU A 81 -3.04 -4.38 1.35
CA GLU A 81 -2.63 -5.51 2.18
C GLU A 81 -1.10 -5.53 2.27
N CYS A 82 -0.58 -5.98 3.41
CA CYS A 82 0.82 -6.31 3.59
C CYS A 82 0.89 -7.77 4.02
N SER A 83 1.85 -8.49 3.47
CA SER A 83 2.09 -9.89 3.79
C SER A 83 3.58 -10.20 3.87
N SER A 84 3.90 -11.37 4.41
CA SER A 84 5.21 -12.00 4.34
C SER A 84 5.10 -13.48 4.04
N TYR A 85 6.23 -14.14 3.80
CA TYR A 85 6.32 -15.56 3.46
C TYR A 85 5.53 -15.93 2.19
N GLY A 86 5.57 -15.07 1.17
CA GLY A 86 4.87 -15.29 -0.10
C GLY A 86 3.33 -15.24 0.02
N GLY A 87 2.82 -14.45 0.96
CA GLY A 87 1.38 -14.21 1.13
C GLY A 87 0.76 -14.96 2.31
N GLU A 88 1.48 -15.91 2.90
CA GLU A 88 0.96 -16.78 3.96
C GLU A 88 0.71 -16.04 5.29
N CYS A 89 1.47 -14.98 5.55
CA CYS A 89 1.35 -14.18 6.77
C CYS A 89 0.88 -12.77 6.44
N THR A 90 -0.43 -12.53 6.48
CA THR A 90 -0.99 -11.18 6.28
C THR A 90 -1.01 -10.38 7.57
N TYR A 91 -0.71 -9.09 7.49
CA TYR A 91 -0.77 -8.19 8.63
C TYR A 91 -1.13 -6.75 8.23
N LYS A 92 -1.63 -5.99 9.20
CA LYS A 92 -2.03 -4.59 9.02
C LYS A 92 -1.25 -3.71 9.98
N PHE A 93 -0.42 -2.84 9.41
CA PHE A 93 0.22 -1.77 10.18
C PHE A 93 -0.84 -0.77 10.67
N LYS A 94 -0.82 -0.45 11.96
CA LYS A 94 -1.72 0.57 12.54
C LYS A 94 -1.22 2.00 12.27
N ASP A 95 0.08 2.19 12.47
CA ASP A 95 0.79 3.46 12.28
C ASP A 95 2.10 3.16 11.54
N PHE A 96 2.60 4.11 10.75
CA PHE A 96 3.95 4.00 10.19
C PHE A 96 5.00 4.31 11.26
N TYR A 97 6.07 3.52 11.26
CA TYR A 97 7.28 3.67 12.10
C TYR A 97 7.06 3.67 13.60
N LYS A 98 5.98 3.02 14.05
CA LYS A 98 5.77 2.74 15.45
C LYS A 98 6.67 1.59 15.88
N MET A 99 7.87 1.95 16.35
CA MET A 99 8.99 1.01 16.57
C MET A 99 8.66 -0.23 17.41
N LYS A 100 7.69 -0.14 18.33
CA LYS A 100 7.26 -1.27 19.15
C LYS A 100 6.43 -2.32 18.38
N ASP A 101 5.90 -1.94 17.22
CA ASP A 101 5.09 -2.76 16.32
C ASP A 101 5.92 -3.21 15.10
N ILE A 102 7.26 -3.08 15.16
CA ILE A 102 8.20 -3.49 14.11
C ILE A 102 9.13 -4.56 14.71
N ASP A 103 9.02 -5.78 14.21
CA ASP A 103 9.74 -6.91 14.81
C ASP A 103 11.17 -7.01 14.26
N ASN A 104 11.37 -6.62 12.98
CA ASN A 104 12.63 -6.80 12.30
C ASN A 104 12.87 -5.76 11.17
N ASP A 105 14.05 -5.82 10.53
CA ASP A 105 14.41 -4.88 9.45
C ASP A 105 13.59 -5.08 8.17
N THR A 106 13.03 -6.27 7.94
CA THR A 106 12.12 -6.53 6.81
C THR A 106 10.82 -5.76 6.98
N ASP A 107 10.21 -5.75 8.17
CA ASP A 107 9.00 -4.98 8.46
C ASP A 107 9.25 -3.47 8.27
N LEU A 108 10.40 -2.98 8.75
CA LEU A 108 10.80 -1.59 8.56
C LEU A 108 10.92 -1.23 7.07
N ARG A 109 11.58 -2.08 6.28
CA ARG A 109 11.72 -1.89 4.83
C ARG A 109 10.39 -1.97 4.10
N LEU A 110 9.50 -2.87 4.52
CA LEU A 110 8.17 -2.97 3.92
C LEU A 110 7.37 -1.69 4.17
N GLN A 111 7.41 -1.16 5.40
CA GLN A 111 6.76 0.12 5.70
C GLN A 111 7.34 1.27 4.87
N GLU A 112 8.66 1.31 4.65
CA GLU A 112 9.29 2.28 3.75
C GLU A 112 8.81 2.17 2.31
N LEU A 113 8.85 0.97 1.73
CA LEU A 113 8.40 0.73 0.35
C LEU A 113 6.93 1.09 0.18
N PHE A 114 6.10 0.65 1.11
CA PHE A 114 4.66 0.90 1.05
C PHE A 114 4.34 2.40 1.19
N LEU A 115 4.97 3.08 2.15
CA LEU A 115 4.78 4.52 2.34
C LEU A 115 5.33 5.34 1.17
N GLU A 116 6.46 4.93 0.59
CA GLU A 116 7.03 5.57 -0.61
C GLU A 116 6.04 5.51 -1.77
N GLN A 117 5.39 4.36 -2.00
CA GLN A 117 4.36 4.26 -3.03
C GLN A 117 3.14 5.12 -2.73
N ILE A 118 2.67 5.17 -1.48
CA ILE A 118 1.52 6.04 -1.17
C ILE A 118 1.89 7.51 -1.38
N ASN A 119 3.09 7.93 -0.96
CA ASN A 119 3.59 9.27 -1.23
C ASN A 119 3.60 9.57 -2.73
N TRP A 120 4.14 8.66 -3.55
CA TRP A 120 4.17 8.79 -5.00
C TRP A 120 2.77 8.89 -5.63
N LEU A 121 1.81 8.08 -5.17
CA LEU A 121 0.43 8.10 -5.65
C LEU A 121 -0.24 9.46 -5.38
N ILE A 122 0.03 10.08 -4.22
CA ILE A 122 -0.51 11.39 -3.84
C ILE A 122 0.23 12.51 -4.59
N ASP A 123 1.56 12.49 -4.59
CA ASP A 123 2.42 13.48 -5.28
C ASP A 123 2.08 13.53 -6.77
N SER A 124 1.82 12.38 -7.40
CA SER A 124 1.46 12.26 -8.82
C SER A 124 -0.02 12.51 -9.11
N ARG A 125 -0.82 12.88 -8.10
CA ARG A 125 -2.28 13.11 -8.21
C ARG A 125 -3.07 11.93 -8.77
N ILE A 126 -2.62 10.71 -8.53
CA ILE A 126 -3.34 9.48 -8.89
C ILE A 126 -4.46 9.24 -7.90
N ILE A 127 -4.18 9.50 -6.62
CA ILE A 127 -5.18 9.43 -5.55
C ILE A 127 -5.24 10.72 -4.73
N LYS A 128 -6.38 10.91 -4.06
CA LYS A 128 -6.58 11.90 -3.01
C LYS A 128 -6.95 11.20 -1.71
N ILE A 129 -6.29 11.56 -0.62
CA ILE A 129 -6.70 11.15 0.73
C ILE A 129 -7.19 12.40 1.46
N THR A 130 -8.50 12.49 1.66
CA THR A 130 -9.08 13.62 2.42
C THR A 130 -9.06 13.26 3.90
N LYS A 131 -8.13 13.84 4.66
CA LYS A 131 -8.21 13.80 6.12
C LYS A 131 -9.28 14.77 6.59
N LYS A 132 -10.30 14.26 7.26
CA LYS A 132 -11.12 15.14 8.12
C LYS A 132 -10.18 15.66 9.21
N VAL A 133 -9.94 16.96 9.23
CA VAL A 133 -9.38 17.62 10.40
C VAL A 133 -10.38 17.33 11.52
N ALA A 134 -9.96 16.57 12.53
CA ALA A 134 -10.75 16.47 13.74
C ALA A 134 -10.80 17.89 14.31
N VAL A 135 -11.97 18.54 14.23
CA VAL A 135 -12.23 19.76 14.98
C VAL A 135 -12.07 19.35 16.45
N ARG A 136 -11.01 19.85 17.08
CA ARG A 136 -10.77 19.69 18.51
C ARG A 136 -11.73 20.55 19.30
#